data_AF-A0AAI9CZD0-F1
#
_entry.id   AF-A0AAI9CZD0-F1
#
_cell.length_a   1.000
_cell.length_b   1.000
_cell.length_c   1.000
_cell.angle_alpha   90.00
_cell.angle_beta   90.00
_cell.angle_gamma   90.00
#
_symmetry.space_group_name_H-M   'P 1'
#
loop_
_entity.id
_entity.type
_entity.pdbx_description
1 polymer ?
#
loop_
_entity_poly.entity_id
_entity_poly.type
_entity_poly.pdbx_seq_one_letter_code
_entity_poly.pdbx_strand_id
1 'polypeptide(L)'
;MTILIKTLKIMASGVVFISGITAASNTVYFLPEAKSAGVASRDQKALMFLGMDRDVNLKGICFAMAKQSSSIVPLVDITATTDNGRFTMHGLRPNNNDDTKELVCSLGSEAGDFLTGISKSTFVNVKLDFNGEIRSYSFDTREFRKILTANGQDVWAKAAKGYTQGVRAPIFYGSDSEVPKNNAVNSNVDTYSYKASDEKLNSVWKSLSPETRKRLLRSQREWIKQKSGCNNEQKCLIDMTNKRITELESENGK
;
A
#
# COMPACT_ATOMS: atom_id res chain seq x y z
N MET A 1 -7.16 -32.65 -23.49
CA MET A 1 -7.76 -31.31 -23.34
C MET A 1 -7.37 -30.80 -21.96
N THR A 2 -6.33 -29.99 -21.88
CA THR A 2 -5.67 -29.63 -20.61
C THR A 2 -5.96 -28.18 -20.31
N ILE A 3 -6.71 -27.92 -19.22
CA ILE A 3 -7.20 -26.60 -18.85
C ILE A 3 -6.06 -25.85 -18.14
N LEU A 4 -5.60 -24.76 -18.77
CA LEU A 4 -4.54 -23.88 -18.29
C LEU A 4 -5.12 -22.91 -17.25
N ILE A 5 -4.90 -23.19 -15.96
CA ILE A 5 -5.28 -22.29 -14.86
C ILE A 5 -4.27 -21.13 -14.83
N LYS A 6 -4.68 -19.94 -15.28
CA LYS A 6 -3.90 -18.70 -15.16
C LYS A 6 -3.89 -18.23 -13.71
N THR A 7 -2.73 -18.30 -13.07
CA THR A 7 -2.44 -17.75 -11.74
C THR A 7 -2.40 -16.22 -11.78
N LEU A 8 -3.09 -15.58 -10.84
CA LEU A 8 -3.14 -14.14 -10.68
C LEU A 8 -1.78 -13.61 -10.18
N LYS A 9 -1.05 -12.85 -11.01
CA LYS A 9 0.14 -12.11 -10.59
C LYS A 9 -0.29 -10.82 -9.89
N ILE A 10 -0.18 -10.79 -8.57
CA ILE A 10 -0.18 -9.53 -7.81
C ILE A 10 1.18 -8.89 -8.06
N MET A 11 1.19 -7.82 -8.87
CA MET A 11 2.37 -7.00 -9.12
C MET A 11 2.69 -6.21 -7.85
N ALA A 12 3.53 -6.77 -6.99
CA ALA A 12 4.40 -5.97 -6.14
C ALA A 12 5.33 -5.20 -7.10
N SER A 13 5.23 -3.88 -7.13
CA SER A 13 6.16 -3.05 -7.88
C SER A 13 7.55 -3.16 -7.24
N GLY A 14 8.33 -4.11 -7.75
CA GLY A 14 9.65 -4.49 -7.29
C GLY A 14 9.78 -6.01 -7.22
N VAL A 15 9.82 -6.69 -8.37
CA VAL A 15 10.06 -8.13 -8.42
C VAL A 15 11.49 -8.41 -7.95
N VAL A 16 11.64 -8.86 -6.70
CA VAL A 16 12.60 -9.93 -6.41
C VAL A 16 11.82 -11.21 -6.64
N PHE A 17 12.20 -11.94 -7.69
CA PHE A 17 11.77 -13.32 -7.85
C PHE A 17 12.15 -14.07 -6.58
N ILE A 18 11.17 -14.60 -5.87
CA ILE A 18 11.41 -15.75 -5.02
C ILE A 18 10.49 -16.87 -5.47
N SER A 19 11.02 -17.65 -6.39
CA SER A 19 10.66 -19.06 -6.51
C SER A 19 10.75 -19.69 -5.12
N GLY A 20 9.63 -20.18 -4.60
CA GLY A 20 9.60 -20.97 -3.39
C GLY A 20 9.86 -20.19 -2.10
N ILE A 21 8.94 -19.31 -1.72
CA ILE A 21 8.66 -19.15 -0.28
C ILE A 21 7.16 -19.21 -0.11
N THR A 22 6.70 -20.27 0.53
CA THR A 22 5.49 -20.23 1.35
C THR A 22 5.65 -19.07 2.34
N ALA A 23 5.29 -17.85 1.94
CA ALA A 23 5.26 -16.71 2.86
C ALA A 23 4.34 -17.12 4.00
N ALA A 24 4.93 -17.30 5.18
CA ALA A 24 4.21 -17.73 6.35
C ALA A 24 3.07 -16.75 6.61
N SER A 25 1.89 -17.27 6.92
CA SER A 25 0.63 -16.52 7.04
C SER A 25 0.64 -15.41 8.11
N ASN A 26 1.74 -15.27 8.85
CA ASN A 26 1.98 -14.29 9.90
C ASN A 26 2.85 -13.10 9.45
N THR A 27 3.25 -13.02 8.17
CA THR A 27 4.12 -11.94 7.67
C THR A 27 3.35 -10.62 7.58
N VAL A 28 3.93 -9.55 8.13
CA VAL A 28 3.40 -8.18 8.00
C VAL A 28 3.99 -7.52 6.74
N TYR A 29 3.12 -7.08 5.84
CA TYR A 29 3.46 -6.39 4.61
C TYR A 29 3.34 -4.89 4.79
N PHE A 30 4.39 -4.13 4.46
CA PHE A 30 4.26 -2.69 4.29
C PHE A 30 3.72 -2.39 2.89
N LEU A 31 2.84 -1.39 2.82
CA LEU A 31 2.21 -0.90 1.61
C LEU A 31 2.64 0.56 1.43
N PRO A 32 3.84 0.83 0.87
CA PRO A 32 4.40 2.17 0.81
C PRO A 32 3.50 3.17 0.08
N GLU A 33 2.84 2.73 -0.99
CA GLU A 33 1.93 3.55 -1.79
C GLU A 33 0.68 3.94 -1.01
N ALA A 34 0.20 3.06 -0.12
CA ALA A 34 -0.93 3.30 0.77
C ALA A 34 -0.51 3.86 2.13
N LYS A 35 0.80 4.06 2.37
CA LYS A 35 1.40 4.40 3.67
C LYS A 35 0.87 3.53 4.81
N SER A 36 0.63 2.26 4.52
CA SER A 36 -0.10 1.33 5.40
C SER A 36 0.69 0.04 5.62
N ALA A 37 0.16 -0.85 6.45
CA ALA A 37 0.63 -2.23 6.54
C ALA A 37 -0.54 -3.18 6.72
N GLY A 38 -0.31 -4.42 6.34
CA GLY A 38 -1.29 -5.47 6.36
C GLY A 38 -0.71 -6.84 6.58
N VAL A 39 -1.59 -7.83 6.56
CA VAL A 39 -1.28 -9.25 6.69
C VAL A 39 -2.09 -10.01 5.65
N ALA A 40 -1.43 -10.94 4.97
CA ALA A 40 -2.08 -11.79 3.99
C ALA A 40 -2.89 -12.88 4.66
N SER A 41 -3.97 -13.32 4.01
CA SER A 41 -4.72 -14.50 4.44
C SER A 41 -3.85 -15.75 4.30
N ARG A 42 -4.18 -16.80 5.05
CA ARG A 42 -3.48 -18.09 5.01
C ARG A 42 -3.44 -18.71 3.60
N ASP A 43 -4.48 -18.50 2.81
CA ASP A 43 -4.56 -18.96 1.42
C ASP A 43 -3.98 -17.96 0.40
N GLN A 44 -3.45 -16.82 0.88
CA GLN A 44 -2.86 -15.75 0.08
C GLN A 44 -3.81 -15.13 -0.97
N LYS A 45 -5.13 -15.27 -0.80
CA LYS A 45 -6.14 -14.69 -1.70
C LYS A 45 -6.71 -13.36 -1.24
N ALA A 46 -6.41 -12.95 0.00
CA ALA A 46 -6.80 -11.67 0.56
C ALA A 46 -5.66 -11.02 1.35
N LEU A 47 -5.72 -9.71 1.47
CA LEU A 47 -4.85 -8.88 2.29
C LEU A 47 -5.72 -8.01 3.19
N MET A 48 -5.55 -8.13 4.50
CA MET A 48 -6.15 -7.23 5.49
C MET A 48 -5.12 -6.17 5.85
N PHE A 49 -5.45 -4.88 5.74
CA PHE A 49 -4.50 -3.79 5.97
C PHE A 49 -5.15 -2.56 6.57
N LEU A 50 -4.35 -1.70 7.21
CA LEU A 50 -4.85 -0.51 7.88
C LEU A 50 -5.36 0.52 6.88
N GLY A 51 -6.60 0.97 7.06
CA GLY A 51 -7.16 2.08 6.29
C GLY A 51 -6.63 3.39 6.85
N MET A 52 -5.77 4.07 6.10
CA MET A 52 -5.15 5.33 6.51
C MET A 52 -5.57 6.47 5.58
N ASP A 53 -5.71 7.69 6.12
CA ASP A 53 -5.92 8.88 5.31
C ASP A 53 -4.61 9.44 4.73
N ARG A 54 -4.70 10.54 3.98
CA ARG A 54 -3.54 11.19 3.33
C ARG A 54 -2.49 11.68 4.32
N ASP A 55 -2.93 11.98 5.54
CA ASP A 55 -2.14 12.51 6.63
C ASP A 55 -1.64 11.40 7.57
N VAL A 56 -1.82 10.13 7.16
CA VAL A 56 -1.36 8.94 7.89
C VAL A 56 -2.10 8.77 9.23
N ASN A 57 -3.33 9.26 9.31
CA ASN A 57 -4.21 8.94 10.43
C ASN A 57 -4.95 7.64 10.14
N LEU A 58 -4.98 6.74 11.12
CA LEU A 58 -5.77 5.52 11.08
C LEU A 58 -7.27 5.88 11.04
N LYS A 59 -7.98 5.37 10.03
CA LYS A 59 -9.44 5.55 9.84
C LYS A 59 -10.24 4.27 9.96
N GLY A 60 -9.58 3.12 9.83
CA GLY A 60 -10.23 1.81 9.96
C GLY A 60 -9.40 0.69 9.36
N ILE A 61 -10.07 -0.27 8.74
CA ILE A 61 -9.46 -1.47 8.16
C ILE A 61 -9.97 -1.68 6.73
N CYS A 62 -9.09 -2.17 5.86
CA CYS A 62 -9.41 -2.50 4.49
C CYS A 62 -9.01 -3.94 4.15
N PHE A 63 -9.73 -4.51 3.19
CA PHE A 63 -9.56 -5.86 2.68
C PHE A 63 -9.43 -5.80 1.17
N ALA A 64 -8.26 -6.17 0.65
CA ALA A 64 -8.05 -6.37 -0.78
C ALA A 64 -8.18 -7.86 -1.10
N MET A 65 -8.90 -8.21 -2.15
CA MET A 65 -9.09 -9.60 -2.59
C MET A 65 -8.78 -9.75 -4.08
N ALA A 66 -8.27 -10.93 -4.41
CA ALA A 66 -7.82 -11.32 -5.74
C ALA A 66 -8.94 -11.51 -6.79
N LYS A 67 -10.21 -11.36 -6.42
CA LYS A 67 -11.35 -11.56 -7.33
C LYS A 67 -12.42 -10.51 -7.03
N GLN A 68 -12.99 -9.89 -8.05
CA GLN A 68 -14.15 -9.00 -7.88
C GLN A 68 -15.41 -9.80 -7.49
N SER A 69 -16.28 -9.23 -6.66
CA SER A 69 -17.64 -9.77 -6.45
C SER A 69 -18.54 -9.40 -7.61
N SER A 70 -19.46 -10.30 -7.98
CA SER A 70 -20.47 -10.02 -9.01
C SER A 70 -21.57 -9.06 -8.53
N SER A 71 -21.65 -8.82 -7.22
CA SER A 71 -22.59 -7.85 -6.66
C SER A 71 -22.22 -6.44 -7.12
N ILE A 72 -23.21 -5.65 -7.51
CA ILE A 72 -23.06 -4.21 -7.80
C ILE A 72 -23.33 -3.32 -6.58
N VAL A 73 -23.77 -3.93 -5.47
CA VAL A 73 -24.10 -3.21 -4.23
C VAL A 73 -22.80 -2.72 -3.59
N PRO A 74 -22.67 -1.42 -3.28
CA PRO A 74 -21.43 -0.87 -2.74
C PRO A 74 -21.21 -1.19 -1.25
N LEU A 75 -22.23 -1.70 -0.57
CA LEU A 75 -22.18 -2.08 0.85
C LEU A 75 -21.84 -3.57 0.98
N VAL A 76 -21.02 -3.88 1.99
CA VAL A 76 -20.60 -5.25 2.34
C VAL A 76 -20.72 -5.43 3.84
N ASP A 77 -21.39 -6.49 4.27
CA ASP A 77 -21.42 -6.82 5.69
C ASP A 77 -20.19 -7.65 6.05
N ILE A 78 -19.47 -7.22 7.08
CA ILE A 78 -18.23 -7.86 7.52
C ILE A 78 -18.46 -8.42 8.92
N THR A 79 -18.26 -9.72 9.06
CA THR A 79 -18.18 -10.37 10.37
C THR A 79 -16.76 -10.84 10.60
N ALA A 80 -16.08 -10.30 11.60
CA ALA A 80 -14.78 -10.77 12.03
C ALA A 80 -14.90 -11.51 13.36
N THR A 81 -14.36 -12.73 13.42
CA THR A 81 -14.33 -13.56 14.63
C THR A 81 -12.88 -13.75 15.04
N THR A 82 -12.55 -13.34 16.25
CA THR A 82 -11.24 -13.54 16.88
C THR A 82 -11.35 -14.51 18.05
N ASP A 83 -10.22 -14.85 18.66
CA ASP A 83 -10.16 -15.54 19.96
C ASP A 83 -10.77 -14.75 21.12
N ASN A 84 -10.92 -13.42 20.96
CA ASN A 84 -11.40 -12.51 21.99
C ASN A 84 -12.83 -11.98 21.77
N GLY A 85 -13.48 -12.34 20.66
CA GLY A 85 -14.86 -11.91 20.40
C GLY A 85 -15.25 -11.92 18.93
N ARG A 86 -16.48 -11.47 18.70
CA ARG A 86 -17.05 -11.32 17.37
C ARG A 86 -17.38 -9.84 17.13
N PHE A 87 -16.98 -9.35 15.98
CA PHE A 87 -17.15 -7.96 15.54
C PHE A 87 -17.96 -7.95 14.26
N THR A 88 -18.96 -7.10 14.22
CA THR A 88 -19.75 -6.83 13.01
C THR A 88 -19.40 -5.42 12.57
N MET A 89 -19.11 -5.26 11.28
CA MET A 89 -18.75 -3.97 10.70
C MET A 89 -19.40 -3.85 9.33
N HIS A 90 -19.65 -2.62 8.90
CA HIS A 90 -20.05 -2.35 7.53
C HIS A 90 -18.87 -1.84 6.69
N GLY A 91 -18.72 -2.44 5.51
CA GLY A 91 -17.69 -2.13 4.53
C GLY A 91 -18.25 -1.37 3.34
N LEU A 92 -17.50 -0.38 2.87
CA LEU A 92 -17.74 0.32 1.62
C LEU A 92 -16.80 -0.19 0.53
N ARG A 93 -17.36 -0.39 -0.65
CA ARG A 93 -16.65 -0.73 -1.89
C ARG A 93 -16.43 0.55 -2.70
N PRO A 94 -15.20 1.07 -2.75
CA PRO A 94 -14.90 2.16 -3.67
C PRO A 94 -15.02 1.65 -5.11
N ASN A 95 -15.56 2.50 -5.99
CA ASN A 95 -15.56 2.22 -7.42
C ASN A 95 -14.11 2.22 -7.93
N ASN A 96 -13.58 1.05 -8.27
CA ASN A 96 -12.25 0.87 -8.82
C ASN A 96 -12.36 0.50 -10.31
N ASN A 97 -11.54 1.12 -11.16
CA ASN A 97 -11.48 0.80 -12.60
C ASN A 97 -10.71 -0.50 -12.89
N ASP A 98 -10.48 -1.36 -11.88
CA ASP A 98 -9.75 -2.62 -11.98
C ASP A 98 -10.68 -3.78 -11.62
N ASP A 99 -11.31 -4.36 -12.64
CA ASP A 99 -12.28 -5.46 -12.53
C ASP A 99 -11.64 -6.77 -12.04
N THR A 100 -10.33 -6.79 -11.82
CA THR A 100 -9.62 -8.01 -11.37
C THR A 100 -9.49 -8.10 -9.86
N LYS A 101 -9.74 -7.01 -9.11
CA LYS A 101 -9.53 -6.95 -7.67
C LYS A 101 -10.72 -6.32 -6.96
N GLU A 102 -11.01 -6.81 -5.78
CA GLU A 102 -12.01 -6.22 -4.90
C GLU A 102 -11.34 -5.51 -3.74
N LEU A 103 -11.86 -4.33 -3.38
CA LEU A 103 -11.44 -3.59 -2.21
C LEU A 103 -12.66 -3.28 -1.36
N VAL A 104 -12.59 -3.59 -0.07
CA VAL A 104 -13.64 -3.25 0.90
C VAL A 104 -12.97 -2.56 2.08
N CYS A 105 -13.47 -1.41 2.48
CA CYS A 105 -12.96 -0.70 3.66
C CYS A 105 -14.08 -0.45 4.66
N SER A 106 -13.85 -0.81 5.92
CA SER A 106 -14.69 -0.40 7.04
C SER A 106 -14.01 0.71 7.83
N LEU A 107 -14.77 1.74 8.14
CA LEU A 107 -14.29 2.98 8.74
C LEU A 107 -15.16 3.37 9.94
N GLY A 108 -14.63 4.20 10.83
CA GLY A 108 -15.37 4.70 11.99
C GLY A 108 -15.23 3.81 13.23
N SER A 109 -16.17 3.94 14.17
CA SER A 109 -16.07 3.32 15.50
C SER A 109 -16.06 1.79 15.46
N GLU A 110 -16.86 1.17 14.60
CA GLU A 110 -16.93 -0.30 14.46
C GLU A 110 -15.57 -0.88 14.06
N ALA A 111 -14.88 -0.23 13.12
CA ALA A 111 -13.53 -0.62 12.72
C ALA A 111 -12.50 -0.37 13.85
N GLY A 112 -12.69 0.68 14.66
CA GLY A 112 -11.86 0.96 15.83
C GLY A 112 -11.97 -0.13 16.92
N ASP A 113 -13.19 -0.58 17.21
CA ASP A 113 -13.45 -1.66 18.16
C ASP A 113 -12.83 -2.98 17.66
N PHE A 114 -12.96 -3.26 16.37
CA PHE A 114 -12.33 -4.42 15.75
C PHE A 114 -10.80 -4.36 15.82
N LEU A 115 -10.18 -3.21 15.52
CA LEU A 115 -8.73 -3.05 15.61
C LEU A 115 -8.22 -3.24 17.05
N THR A 116 -8.98 -2.74 18.03
CA THR A 116 -8.72 -3.00 19.46
C THR A 116 -8.81 -4.49 19.77
N GLY A 117 -9.82 -5.19 19.22
CA GLY A 117 -9.96 -6.64 19.31
C GLY A 117 -8.76 -7.40 18.71
N ILE A 118 -8.35 -7.07 17.49
CA ILE A 118 -7.22 -7.74 16.81
C ILE A 118 -5.91 -7.51 17.57
N SER A 119 -5.70 -6.35 18.19
CA SER A 119 -4.49 -6.06 18.97
C SER A 119 -4.21 -7.08 20.09
N LYS A 120 -5.26 -7.78 20.55
CA LYS A 120 -5.20 -8.82 21.59
C LYS A 120 -5.27 -10.23 21.03
N SER A 121 -5.50 -10.37 19.72
CA SER A 121 -5.86 -11.63 19.07
C SER A 121 -4.70 -12.22 18.27
N THR A 122 -4.58 -13.55 18.27
CA THR A 122 -3.54 -14.25 17.50
C THR A 122 -4.01 -14.66 16.10
N PHE A 123 -5.32 -14.80 15.92
CA PHE A 123 -5.95 -15.16 14.65
C PHE A 123 -7.25 -14.38 14.48
N VAL A 124 -7.60 -14.12 13.23
CA VAL A 124 -8.92 -13.59 12.88
C VAL A 124 -9.47 -14.31 11.66
N ASN A 125 -10.74 -14.68 11.74
CA ASN A 125 -11.51 -15.17 10.60
C ASN A 125 -12.48 -14.06 10.19
N VAL A 126 -12.38 -13.61 8.94
CA VAL A 126 -13.20 -12.55 8.39
C VAL A 126 -14.12 -13.13 7.33
N LYS A 127 -15.42 -12.94 7.52
CA LYS A 127 -16.47 -13.23 6.55
C LYS A 127 -16.95 -11.91 5.96
N LEU A 128 -16.91 -11.79 4.64
CA LEU A 128 -17.47 -10.67 3.88
C LEU A 128 -18.71 -11.17 3.12
N ASP A 129 -19.82 -10.47 3.26
CA ASP A 129 -21.10 -10.77 2.61
C ASP A 129 -21.43 -9.67 1.60
N PHE A 130 -21.29 -10.00 0.32
CA PHE A 130 -21.57 -9.11 -0.81
C PHE A 130 -23.02 -9.29 -1.25
N ASN A 131 -23.98 -9.03 -0.37
CA ASN A 131 -25.40 -9.19 -0.63
C ASN A 131 -25.76 -10.63 -1.07
N GLY A 132 -25.35 -11.62 -0.28
CA GLY A 132 -25.58 -13.05 -0.49
C GLY A 132 -24.35 -13.83 -0.99
N GLU A 133 -23.41 -13.16 -1.66
CA GLU A 133 -22.12 -13.79 -2.00
C GLU A 133 -21.17 -13.72 -0.79
N ILE A 134 -20.98 -14.85 -0.13
CA ILE A 134 -20.15 -14.95 1.07
C ILE A 134 -18.71 -15.35 0.73
N ARG A 135 -17.74 -14.63 1.29
CA ARG A 135 -16.31 -14.97 1.21
C ARG A 135 -15.68 -14.96 2.59
N SER A 136 -14.86 -15.98 2.88
CA SER A 136 -14.24 -16.15 4.20
C SER A 136 -12.73 -16.27 4.07
N TYR A 137 -12.02 -15.54 4.91
CA TYR A 137 -10.56 -15.52 4.96
C TYR A 137 -10.07 -15.65 6.39
N SER A 138 -8.96 -16.37 6.58
CA SER A 138 -8.31 -16.53 7.87
C SER A 138 -6.94 -15.87 7.85
N PHE A 139 -6.62 -15.10 8.88
CA PHE A 139 -5.38 -14.35 9.01
C PHE A 139 -4.68 -14.74 10.32
N ASP A 140 -3.36 -14.92 10.27
CA ASP A 140 -2.52 -15.04 11.47
C ASP A 140 -2.01 -13.65 11.85
N THR A 141 -2.51 -13.11 12.96
CA THR A 141 -2.26 -11.74 13.39
C THR A 141 -1.18 -11.65 14.47
N ARG A 142 -0.40 -12.71 14.72
CA ARG A 142 0.61 -12.71 15.81
C ARG A 142 1.63 -11.58 15.69
N GLU A 143 2.10 -11.30 14.48
CA GLU A 143 3.01 -10.18 14.21
C GLU A 143 2.23 -8.89 13.95
N PHE A 144 1.12 -8.98 13.20
CA PHE A 144 0.26 -7.85 12.89
C PHE A 144 -0.34 -7.19 14.13
N ARG A 145 -0.58 -7.91 15.23
CA ARG A 145 -1.08 -7.31 16.47
C ARG A 145 -0.04 -6.45 17.16
N LYS A 146 1.26 -6.77 17.03
CA LYS A 146 2.35 -6.04 17.70
C LYS A 146 2.38 -4.58 17.25
N ILE A 147 2.13 -4.37 15.96
CA ILE A 147 2.06 -3.03 15.37
C ILE A 147 0.80 -2.25 15.82
N LEU A 148 -0.22 -2.91 16.38
CA LEU A 148 -1.44 -2.27 16.90
C LEU A 148 -1.34 -1.90 18.39
N THR A 149 -0.27 -2.32 19.07
CA THR A 149 -0.06 -2.01 20.50
C THR A 149 0.60 -0.65 20.71
N ALA A 150 0.56 -0.12 21.94
CA ALA A 150 1.23 1.12 22.32
C ALA A 150 2.74 1.12 21.95
N ASN A 151 3.42 0.00 22.10
CA ASN A 151 4.83 -0.14 21.69
C ASN A 151 5.02 -0.13 20.16
N GLY A 152 3.98 -0.47 19.40
CA GLY A 152 3.93 -0.35 17.95
C GLY A 152 3.60 1.06 17.46
N GLN A 153 3.06 1.94 18.31
CA GLN A 153 2.75 3.32 17.94
C GLN A 153 4.00 4.13 17.60
N ASP A 154 5.11 3.95 18.32
CA ASP A 154 6.37 4.64 18.00
C ASP A 154 6.97 4.16 16.68
N VAL A 155 6.84 2.85 16.40
CA VAL A 155 7.24 2.24 15.13
C VAL A 155 6.42 2.84 13.98
N TRP A 156 5.12 3.00 14.19
CA TRP A 156 4.23 3.66 13.24
C TRP A 156 4.46 5.14 13.11
N ALA A 157 4.69 5.87 14.19
CA ALA A 157 4.96 7.30 14.17
C ALA A 157 6.27 7.57 13.41
N LYS A 158 7.28 6.70 13.58
CA LYS A 158 8.53 6.74 12.83
C LYS A 158 8.33 6.38 11.35
N ALA A 159 7.55 5.35 11.04
CA ALA A 159 7.22 4.97 9.66
C ALA A 159 6.40 6.08 8.97
N ALA A 160 5.39 6.63 9.64
CA ALA A 160 4.57 7.76 9.20
C ALA A 160 5.40 9.03 8.98
N LYS A 161 6.31 9.36 9.90
CA LYS A 161 7.26 10.46 9.75
C LYS A 161 8.22 10.22 8.59
N GLY A 162 8.68 8.98 8.39
CA GLY A 162 9.42 8.58 7.20
C GLY A 162 8.61 8.82 5.93
N TYR A 163 7.36 8.37 5.89
CA TYR A 163 6.47 8.54 4.74
C TYR A 163 6.14 10.01 4.44
N THR A 164 5.95 10.87 5.45
CA THR A 164 5.74 12.31 5.25
C THR A 164 7.00 13.01 4.74
N GLN A 165 8.18 12.47 5.06
CA GLN A 165 9.48 12.93 4.57
C GLN A 165 9.89 12.31 3.22
N GLY A 166 9.06 11.42 2.65
CA GLY A 166 9.35 10.73 1.38
C GLY A 166 10.29 9.53 1.50
N VAL A 167 10.62 9.10 2.72
CA VAL A 167 11.42 7.91 3.01
C VAL A 167 10.52 6.68 2.89
N ARG A 168 10.93 5.70 2.06
CA ARG A 168 10.23 4.40 1.95
C ARG A 168 10.29 3.66 3.29
N ALA A 169 9.25 2.88 3.56
CA ALA A 169 9.09 2.12 4.81
C ALA A 169 10.35 1.30 5.15
N PRO A 170 10.83 1.32 6.40
CA PRO A 170 11.78 0.31 6.86
C PRO A 170 11.11 -1.06 6.78
N ILE A 171 11.84 -2.05 6.26
CA ILE A 171 11.35 -3.42 6.18
C ILE A 171 11.55 -4.08 7.54
N PHE A 172 10.47 -4.35 8.25
CA PHE A 172 10.53 -5.15 9.48
C PHE A 172 10.53 -6.62 9.10
N TYR A 173 11.71 -7.20 8.90
CA TYR A 173 11.88 -8.65 8.96
C TYR A 173 12.13 -9.08 10.40
N GLY A 174 11.68 -10.30 10.73
CA GLY A 174 12.02 -10.99 11.96
C GLY A 174 13.52 -11.00 12.17
N SER A 175 13.93 -10.82 13.41
CA SER A 175 15.30 -11.00 13.87
C SER A 175 15.86 -12.34 13.37
N ASP A 176 17.05 -12.27 12.79
CA ASP A 176 17.99 -13.34 12.41
C ASP A 176 18.13 -13.56 10.90
N SER A 177 18.86 -12.65 10.25
CA SER A 177 19.83 -13.01 9.21
C SER A 177 20.72 -11.81 8.92
N GLU A 178 22.02 -12.10 8.80
CA GLU A 178 23.10 -11.13 8.60
C GLU A 178 22.81 -10.12 7.50
N VAL A 179 23.16 -8.87 7.79
CA VAL A 179 23.27 -7.78 6.81
C VAL A 179 24.12 -8.28 5.62
N PRO A 180 23.58 -8.36 4.38
CA PRO A 180 24.43 -8.62 3.24
C PRO A 180 25.32 -7.39 3.04
N LYS A 181 26.60 -7.54 3.38
CA LYS A 181 27.66 -6.64 2.98
C LYS A 181 27.66 -6.54 1.45
N ASN A 182 27.87 -5.31 0.98
CA ASN A 182 28.14 -4.89 -0.39
C ASN A 182 28.59 -6.03 -1.33
N ASN A 183 27.82 -6.25 -2.40
CA ASN A 183 28.37 -6.77 -3.63
C ASN A 183 27.95 -5.85 -4.78
N ALA A 184 28.92 -5.10 -5.26
CA ALA A 184 28.86 -4.45 -6.56
C ALA A 184 28.62 -5.54 -7.63
N VAL A 185 27.53 -5.41 -8.37
CA VAL A 185 27.32 -6.10 -9.65
C VAL A 185 26.87 -5.06 -10.65
N ASN A 186 27.64 -4.98 -11.73
CA ASN A 186 27.61 -3.95 -12.76
C ASN A 186 26.36 -3.96 -13.64
N SER A 187 26.00 -2.73 -14.04
CA SER A 187 25.39 -2.30 -15.30
C SER A 187 24.05 -2.89 -15.76
N ASN A 188 22.98 -2.16 -15.47
CA ASN A 188 22.03 -1.74 -16.50
C ASN A 188 21.95 -0.21 -16.47
N VAL A 189 22.54 0.41 -17.49
CA VAL A 189 22.93 1.84 -17.56
C VAL A 189 21.73 2.81 -17.56
N ASP A 190 20.48 2.33 -17.67
CA ASP A 190 19.31 3.22 -17.77
C ASP A 190 18.49 3.39 -16.47
N THR A 191 18.69 2.56 -15.44
CA THR A 191 17.96 2.71 -14.16
C THR A 191 18.53 3.82 -13.28
N TYR A 192 19.78 4.24 -13.54
CA TYR A 192 20.43 5.37 -12.86
C TYR A 192 19.92 6.74 -13.34
N SER A 193 19.31 6.81 -14.53
CA SER A 193 18.93 8.08 -15.17
C SER A 193 17.65 8.68 -14.58
N TYR A 194 16.58 7.89 -14.42
CA TYR A 194 15.30 8.42 -13.92
C TYR A 194 15.37 8.82 -12.44
N LYS A 195 16.08 8.05 -11.59
CA LYS A 195 16.21 8.37 -10.17
C LYS A 195 16.89 9.71 -9.95
N ALA A 196 17.94 10.01 -10.71
CA ALA A 196 18.64 11.29 -10.66
C ALA A 196 17.73 12.46 -11.09
N SER A 197 16.95 12.29 -12.18
CA SER A 197 15.96 13.29 -12.60
C SER A 197 14.86 13.51 -11.56
N ASP A 198 14.35 12.45 -10.93
CA ASP A 198 13.29 12.58 -9.92
C ASP A 198 13.81 13.25 -8.62
N GLU A 199 15.04 12.93 -8.20
CA GLU A 199 15.72 13.62 -7.09
C GLU A 199 15.93 15.10 -7.39
N LYS A 200 16.35 15.45 -8.62
CA LYS A 200 16.49 16.85 -9.05
C LYS A 200 15.15 17.58 -9.04
N LEU A 201 14.08 16.98 -9.56
CA LEU A 201 12.73 17.56 -9.52
C LEU A 201 12.28 17.88 -8.10
N ASN A 202 12.48 16.94 -7.17
CA ASN A 202 12.14 17.13 -5.76
C ASN A 202 12.97 18.25 -5.10
N SER A 203 14.24 18.37 -5.47
CA SER A 203 15.11 19.46 -5.01
C SER A 203 14.61 20.83 -5.48
N VAL A 204 14.35 20.97 -6.79
CA VAL A 204 13.83 22.21 -7.39
C VAL A 204 12.46 22.58 -6.79
N TRP A 205 11.57 21.60 -6.60
CA TRP A 205 10.28 21.86 -5.98
C TRP A 205 10.42 22.39 -4.54
N LYS A 206 11.37 21.87 -3.76
CA LYS A 206 11.64 22.31 -2.38
C LYS A 206 12.28 23.70 -2.32
N SER A 207 13.06 24.09 -3.33
CA SER A 207 13.69 25.41 -3.38
C SER A 207 12.71 26.54 -3.72
N LEU A 208 11.53 26.24 -4.26
CA LEU A 208 10.50 27.25 -4.55
C LEU A 208 9.90 27.87 -3.28
N SER A 209 9.57 29.16 -3.33
CA SER A 209 8.86 29.84 -2.25
C SER A 209 7.50 29.17 -1.96
N PRO A 210 7.00 29.23 -0.72
CA PRO A 210 5.69 28.69 -0.35
C PRO A 210 4.54 29.23 -1.22
N GLU A 211 4.59 30.50 -1.60
CA GLU A 211 3.60 31.19 -2.43
C GLU A 211 3.60 30.65 -3.86
N THR A 212 4.79 30.50 -4.45
CA THR A 212 4.97 29.94 -5.79
C THR A 212 4.58 28.47 -5.83
N ARG A 213 4.92 27.68 -4.80
CA ARG A 213 4.42 26.31 -4.65
C ARG A 213 2.90 26.25 -4.61
N LYS A 214 2.24 27.12 -3.83
CA LYS A 214 0.79 27.17 -3.73
C LYS A 214 0.13 27.46 -5.08
N ARG A 215 0.70 28.38 -5.87
CA ARG A 215 0.26 28.69 -7.24
C ARG A 215 0.43 27.48 -8.19
N LEU A 216 1.55 26.78 -8.10
CA LEU A 216 1.91 25.68 -9.01
C LEU A 216 1.31 24.32 -8.63
N LEU A 217 0.71 24.18 -7.43
CA LEU A 217 0.14 22.90 -6.94
C LEU A 217 -0.86 22.27 -7.93
N ARG A 218 -1.73 23.07 -8.56
CA ARG A 218 -2.71 22.55 -9.52
C ARG A 218 -2.02 21.96 -10.76
N SER A 219 -1.10 22.73 -11.35
CA SER A 219 -0.28 22.31 -12.49
C SER A 219 0.56 21.08 -12.16
N GLN A 220 1.13 21.02 -10.94
CA GLN A 220 1.91 19.86 -10.49
C GLN A 220 1.07 18.58 -10.42
N ARG A 221 -0.17 18.67 -9.93
CA ARG A 221 -1.11 17.54 -9.88
C ARG A 221 -1.53 17.08 -11.28
N GLU A 222 -1.74 18.01 -12.20
CA GLU A 222 -2.07 17.70 -13.60
C GLU A 222 -0.89 17.02 -14.30
N TRP A 223 0.34 17.49 -14.08
CA TRP A 223 1.56 16.84 -14.58
C TRP A 223 1.72 15.41 -14.04
N ILE A 224 1.45 15.16 -12.74
CA ILE A 224 1.50 13.80 -12.17
C ILE A 224 0.49 12.87 -12.87
N LYS A 225 -0.71 13.37 -13.18
CA LYS A 225 -1.70 12.59 -13.93
C LYS A 225 -1.20 12.27 -15.33
N GLN A 226 -0.63 13.24 -16.05
CA GLN A 226 -0.06 13.02 -17.38
C GLN A 226 1.12 12.04 -17.35
N LYS A 227 1.98 12.11 -16.32
CA LYS A 227 3.11 11.19 -16.10
C LYS A 227 2.69 9.73 -16.00
N SER A 228 1.50 9.45 -15.44
CA SER A 228 0.97 8.08 -15.41
C SER A 228 0.67 7.49 -16.80
N GLY A 229 0.52 8.34 -17.82
CA GLY A 229 0.37 7.92 -19.22
C GLY A 229 1.64 7.31 -19.84
N CYS A 230 2.81 7.45 -19.21
CA CYS A 230 4.07 6.86 -19.71
C CYS A 230 4.15 5.34 -19.53
N ASN A 231 3.21 4.67 -18.85
CA ASN A 231 3.20 3.20 -18.68
C ASN A 231 4.55 2.59 -18.23
N ASN A 232 5.31 3.30 -17.38
CA ASN A 232 6.66 2.94 -16.91
C ASN A 232 7.78 2.93 -17.97
N GLU A 233 7.56 3.51 -19.15
CA GLU A 233 8.59 3.75 -20.15
C GLU A 233 9.62 4.78 -19.64
N GLN A 234 10.86 4.34 -19.45
CA GLN A 234 11.91 5.14 -18.80
C GLN A 234 12.20 6.45 -19.55
N LYS A 235 12.33 6.40 -20.87
CA LYS A 235 12.61 7.59 -21.69
C LYS A 235 11.50 8.63 -21.56
N CYS A 236 10.24 8.20 -21.66
CA CYS A 236 9.07 9.06 -21.43
C CYS A 236 9.09 9.70 -20.05
N LEU A 237 9.37 8.91 -19.00
CA LEU A 237 9.45 9.39 -17.63
C LEU A 237 10.57 10.41 -17.42
N ILE A 238 11.75 10.17 -18.00
CA ILE A 238 12.91 11.07 -17.93
C ILE A 238 12.60 12.37 -18.67
N ASP A 239 12.10 12.30 -19.90
CA ASP A 239 11.81 13.48 -20.72
C ASP A 239 10.72 14.36 -20.08
N MET A 240 9.65 13.75 -19.58
CA MET A 240 8.59 14.47 -18.86
C MET A 240 9.09 15.10 -17.55
N THR A 241 10.01 14.44 -16.86
CA THR A 241 10.58 14.92 -15.60
C THR A 241 11.56 16.07 -15.85
N ASN A 242 12.43 15.95 -16.85
CA ASN A 242 13.37 16.98 -17.25
C ASN A 242 12.65 18.23 -17.77
N LYS A 243 11.60 18.06 -18.60
CA LYS A 243 10.75 19.17 -19.03
C LYS A 243 10.14 19.91 -17.85
N ARG A 244 9.63 19.17 -16.86
CA ARG A 244 9.03 19.76 -15.67
C ARG A 244 10.04 20.49 -14.79
N ILE A 245 11.26 19.97 -14.67
CA ILE A 245 12.36 20.63 -13.97
C ILE A 245 12.61 22.01 -14.59
N THR A 246 12.73 22.10 -15.91
CA THR A 246 12.95 23.37 -16.61
C THR A 246 11.80 24.37 -16.38
N GLU A 247 10.55 23.89 -16.41
CA GLU A 247 9.38 24.73 -16.11
C GLU A 247 9.44 25.28 -14.67
N LEU A 248 9.76 24.45 -13.68
CA LEU A 248 9.86 24.87 -12.28
C LEU A 248 11.05 25.78 -12.02
N GLU A 249 12.21 25.52 -12.64
CA GLU A 249 13.39 26.38 -12.58
C GLU A 249 13.06 27.79 -13.14
N SER A 250 12.22 27.88 -14.19
CA SER A 250 11.79 29.19 -14.75
C SER A 250 10.83 29.99 -13.88
N GLU A 251 10.20 29.33 -12.89
CA GLU A 251 9.33 29.98 -11.88
C GLU A 251 10.11 30.36 -10.62
N ASN A 252 11.35 29.88 -10.49
CA ASN A 252 12.22 30.22 -9.37
C ASN A 252 12.83 31.62 -9.59
N GLY A 253 12.26 32.64 -8.94
CA GLY A 253 12.66 34.04 -9.08
C GLY A 253 11.58 34.99 -9.60
N LYS A 254 10.36 34.49 -9.87
CA LYS A 254 9.14 35.29 -10.10
C LYS A 254 8.25 35.31 -8.86
#